data_AF-A0A6L4YCI4-F1
#
_entry.id   AF-A0A6L4YCI4-F1
#
_cell.length_a   1.000
_cell.length_b   1.000
_cell.length_c   1.000
_cell.angle_alpha   90.00
_cell.angle_beta   90.00
_cell.angle_gamma   90.00
#
_symmetry.space_group_name_H-M   'P 1'
#
loop_
_entity.id
_entity.type
_entity.pdbx_description
1 polymer ?
#
loop_
_entity_poly.entity_id
_entity_poly.type
_entity_poly.pdbx_seq_one_letter_code
_entity_poly.pdbx_strand_id
1 'polypeptide(L)' 'MHYDTALRGYTSKRIEEIESADILIGIPCYNNERTIAHVIQMVSHGLAKHYNERRSVIFIADGGSTDDTREAAKEFEIK' A
#
# COMPACT_ATOMS: atom_id res chain seq x y z
N MET A 1 17.24 -12.49 5.69
CA MET A 1 16.33 -13.12 6.67
C MET A 1 15.20 -13.76 5.89
N HIS A 2 14.97 -15.06 6.05
CA HIS A 2 13.76 -15.69 5.50
C HIS A 2 12.68 -15.57 6.58
N TYR A 3 11.79 -14.59 6.43
CA TYR A 3 10.62 -14.45 7.29
C TYR A 3 9.54 -15.37 6.73
N ASP A 4 8.89 -16.17 7.58
CA ASP A 4 7.67 -16.86 7.19
C ASP A 4 6.59 -15.82 6.95
N THR A 5 6.29 -15.54 5.69
CA THR A 5 5.42 -14.44 5.31
C THR A 5 4.56 -14.76 4.09
N ALA A 6 3.35 -14.21 4.06
CA ALA A 6 2.45 -14.27 2.91
C ALA A 6 2.83 -13.27 1.80
N LEU A 7 3.92 -12.52 1.97
CA LEU A 7 4.39 -11.57 0.95
C LEU A 7 4.80 -12.30 -0.33
N ARG A 8 4.31 -11.80 -1.45
CA ARG A 8 4.76 -12.25 -2.78
C ARG A 8 6.18 -11.75 -3.04
N GLY A 9 6.93 -12.46 -3.89
CA GLY A 9 8.33 -12.11 -4.18
C GLY A 9 8.54 -10.67 -4.65
N TYR A 10 7.61 -10.11 -5.44
CA TYR A 10 7.64 -8.69 -5.82
C TYR A 10 7.57 -7.77 -4.59
N THR A 11 6.65 -8.02 -3.67
CA THR A 11 6.47 -7.21 -2.46
C THR A 11 7.67 -7.32 -1.53
N SER A 12 8.23 -8.54 -1.36
CA SER A 12 9.44 -8.73 -0.56
C SER A 12 10.62 -7.93 -1.11
N LYS A 13 10.85 -7.98 -2.43
CA LYS A 13 11.89 -7.18 -3.08
C LYS A 13 11.64 -5.67 -2.90
N ARG A 14 10.39 -5.23 -3.03
CA ARG A 14 10.04 -3.80 -2.88
C ARG A 14 10.29 -3.30 -1.47
N ILE A 15 10.02 -4.12 -0.45
CA ILE A 15 10.29 -3.77 0.96
C ILE A 15 11.81 -3.67 1.19
N GLU A 16 12.60 -4.57 0.61
CA GLU A 16 14.07 -4.47 0.66
C GLU A 16 14.57 -3.16 0.02
N GLU A 17 14.01 -2.73 -1.11
CA GLU A 17 14.35 -1.45 -1.76
C GLU A 17 13.93 -0.22 -0.94
N ILE A 18 12.83 -0.29 -0.19
CA ILE A 18 12.33 0.82 0.63
C ILE A 18 13.25 1.05 1.84
N GLU A 19 13.83 -0.03 2.41
CA GLU A 19 14.71 -0.07 3.58
C GLU A 19 14.08 0.40 4.91
N SER A 20 13.51 1.61 4.93
CA SER A 20 12.95 2.23 6.14
C SER A 20 11.78 3.16 5.82
N ALA A 21 10.92 3.33 6.82
CA ALA A 21 9.82 4.28 6.81
C ALA A 21 9.65 4.88 8.21
N ASP A 22 9.37 6.18 8.28
CA ASP A 22 8.93 6.84 9.51
C ASP A 22 7.49 6.46 9.84
N ILE A 23 6.66 6.28 8.80
CA ILE A 23 5.24 5.95 8.92
C ILE A 23 4.89 4.84 7.94
N LEU A 24 4.29 3.76 8.45
CA LEU A 24 3.71 2.69 7.65
C LEU A 24 2.18 2.70 7.80
N ILE A 25 1.47 2.76 6.69
CA ILE A 25 0.01 2.76 6.64
C ILE A 25 -0.44 1.45 6.00
N GLY A 26 -0.97 0.54 6.81
CA GLY A 26 -1.59 -0.69 6.32
C GLY A 26 -3.05 -0.44 5.95
N ILE A 27 -3.43 -0.76 4.71
CA ILE A 27 -4.82 -0.72 4.23
C ILE A 27 -5.28 -2.15 3.98
N PRO A 28 -5.96 -2.81 4.93
CA PRO A 28 -6.59 -4.10 4.69
C PRO A 28 -7.77 -3.93 3.73
N CYS A 29 -7.87 -4.77 2.71
CA CYS A 29 -8.97 -4.73 1.75
C CYS A 29 -9.38 -6.12 1.28
N TYR A 30 -10.64 -6.25 0.85
CA TYR A 30 -11.18 -7.45 0.24
C TYR A 30 -12.38 -7.09 -0.64
N ASN A 31 -12.30 -7.37 -1.94
CA ASN A 31 -13.32 -7.06 -2.94
C ASN A 31 -13.79 -5.59 -2.91
N ASN A 32 -12.82 -4.66 -2.91
CA ASN A 32 -13.02 -3.22 -2.80
C ASN A 32 -12.65 -2.45 -4.08
N GLU A 33 -12.71 -3.09 -5.26
CA GLU A 33 -12.33 -2.53 -6.57
C GLU A 33 -12.80 -1.08 -6.77
N ARG A 34 -14.09 -0.81 -6.49
CA ARG A 34 -14.70 0.52 -6.74
C ARG A 34 -14.30 1.61 -5.75
N THR A 35 -13.64 1.27 -4.66
CA THR A 35 -13.44 2.19 -3.52
C THR A 35 -11.98 2.32 -3.09
N ILE A 36 -11.15 1.30 -3.36
CA ILE A 36 -9.78 1.24 -2.86
C ILE A 36 -8.94 2.43 -3.35
N ALA A 37 -9.11 2.84 -4.61
CA ALA A 37 -8.41 4.00 -5.17
C ALA A 37 -8.71 5.30 -4.40
N HIS A 38 -9.97 5.52 -4.01
CA HIS A 38 -10.35 6.70 -3.24
C HIS A 38 -9.74 6.69 -1.84
N VAL A 39 -9.67 5.52 -1.20
CA VAL A 39 -9.01 5.39 0.12
C VAL A 39 -7.52 5.71 0.00
N ILE A 40 -6.82 5.14 -0.99
CA ILE A 40 -5.40 5.41 -1.24
C ILE A 40 -5.16 6.91 -1.49
N GLN A 41 -6.03 7.54 -2.29
CA GLN A 41 -5.98 8.97 -2.58
C GLN A 41 -6.06 9.81 -1.30
N MET A 42 -7.03 9.53 -0.43
CA MET A 42 -7.22 10.31 0.79
C MET A 42 -6.07 10.14 1.77
N VAL A 43 -5.50 8.94 1.86
CA VAL A 43 -4.29 8.69 2.66
C VAL A 43 -3.10 9.46 2.09
N SER A 44 -2.83 9.36 0.79
CA SER A 44 -1.74 10.09 0.13
C SER A 44 -1.87 11.61 0.33
N HIS A 45 -3.06 12.17 0.13
CA HIS A 45 -3.32 13.60 0.38
C HIS A 45 -3.12 14.00 1.84
N GLY A 46 -3.55 13.16 2.79
CA GLY A 46 -3.34 13.39 4.22
C GLY A 46 -1.86 13.41 4.59
N LEU A 47 -1.09 12.45 4.07
CA LEU A 47 0.36 12.37 4.28
C LEU A 47 1.07 13.59 3.68
N ALA A 48 0.76 13.95 2.44
CA ALA A 48 1.34 15.13 1.80
C ALA A 48 0.97 16.43 2.53
N LYS A 49 -0.22 16.52 3.14
CA LYS A 49 -0.65 17.72 3.86
C LYS A 49 -0.05 17.86 5.25
N HIS A 50 0.07 16.75 5.98
CA HIS A 50 0.37 16.78 7.42
C HIS A 50 1.74 16.19 7.79
N TYR A 51 2.33 15.37 6.91
CA TYR A 51 3.53 14.58 7.18
C TYR A 51 4.52 14.61 5.99
N ASN A 52 4.59 15.70 5.23
CA ASN A 52 5.41 15.75 4.01
C ASN A 52 6.92 15.56 4.24
N GLU A 53 7.41 15.81 5.46
CA GLU A 53 8.82 15.61 5.83
C GLU A 53 9.11 14.18 6.32
N ARG A 54 8.10 13.29 6.33
CA ARG A 54 8.22 11.91 6.81
C ARG A 54 8.22 10.93 5.65
N ARG A 55 9.16 10.00 5.66
CA ARG A 55 9.19 8.86 4.74
C ARG A 55 8.01 7.94 5.06
N SER A 56 6.96 8.03 4.25
CA SER A 56 5.72 7.30 4.47
C SER A 56 5.55 6.19 3.44
N VAL A 57 5.07 5.02 3.88
CA VAL A 57 4.78 3.87 3.03
C VAL A 57 3.32 3.47 3.19
N ILE A 58 2.60 3.37 2.08
CA ILE A 58 1.26 2.81 2.05
C ILE A 58 1.36 1.35 1.61
N PHE A 59 0.84 0.44 2.43
CA PHE A 59 0.87 -1.00 2.21
C PHE A 59 -0.55 -1.54 2.08
N ILE A 60 -0.90 -2.00 0.88
CA ILE A 60 -2.23 -2.58 0.60
C ILE A 60 -2.21 -4.06 0.95
N ALA A 61 -2.90 -4.42 2.03
CA ALA A 61 -2.99 -5.78 2.54
C ALA A 61 -4.28 -6.44 2.02
N ASP A 62 -4.25 -6.89 0.77
CA ASP A 62 -5.40 -7.58 0.17
C ASP A 62 -5.54 -9.02 0.70
N GLY A 63 -6.72 -9.32 1.26
CA GLY A 63 -7.10 -10.62 1.83
C GLY A 63 -7.42 -11.72 0.81
N GLY A 64 -7.04 -11.57 -0.45
CA GLY A 64 -7.31 -12.58 -1.47
C GLY A 64 -8.48 -12.22 -2.39
N SER A 65 -8.67 -10.93 -2.68
CA SER A 65 -9.71 -10.45 -3.60
C SER A 65 -9.69 -11.21 -4.93
N THR A 66 -10.90 -11.43 -5.46
CA THR A 66 -11.15 -12.11 -6.73
C THR A 66 -11.65 -11.16 -7.82
N ASP A 67 -11.91 -9.90 -7.45
CA ASP A 67 -12.17 -8.78 -8.37
C ASP A 67 -10.87 -8.02 -8.66
N ASP A 68 -10.98 -6.88 -9.36
CA ASP A 68 -9.84 -6.06 -9.79
C ASP A 68 -9.32 -5.13 -8.67
N THR A 69 -9.54 -5.45 -7.39
CA THR A 69 -9.06 -4.64 -6.26
C THR A 69 -7.55 -4.41 -6.30
N ARG A 70 -6.76 -5.42 -6.67
CA ARG A 70 -5.29 -5.31 -6.70
C ARG A 70 -4.82 -4.40 -7.83
N GLU A 71 -5.46 -4.53 -8.98
CA GLU A 71 -5.20 -3.78 -10.20
C GLU A 71 -5.54 -2.31 -9.96
N ALA A 72 -6.74 -2.02 -9.46
CA ALA A 72 -7.18 -0.67 -9.09
C ALA A 72 -6.26 0.00 -8.06
N ALA A 73 -5.75 -0.77 -7.09
CA ALA A 73 -4.79 -0.26 -6.11
C ALA A 73 -3.39 0.01 -6.70
N LYS A 74 -2.94 -0.82 -7.65
CA LYS A 74 -1.61 -0.73 -8.27
C LYS A 74 -1.51 0.39 -9.30
N GLU A 75 -2.58 0.68 -10.03
CA GLU A 75 -2.62 1.73 -11.06
C GLU A 75 -2.74 3.14 -10.47
N PHE A 76 -3.06 3.27 -9.18
CA PHE A 76 -3.21 4.57 -8.55
C PHE A 76 -1.86 5.27 -8.32
N GLU A 77 -1.72 6.47 -8.87
CA GLU A 77 -0.56 7.34 -8.62
C GLU A 77 -0.74 8.16 -7.34
N ILE A 78 0.20 7.98 -6.41
CA ILE A 78 0.27 8.77 -5.17
C ILE A 78 0.88 10.15 -5.43
N LYS A 79 0.51 11.13 -4.60
CA LYS A 79 1.15 12.44 -4.52
C LYS A 79 2.39 12.44 -3.62
#